data_AF-A0A9N9KHV8-F1
#
_entry.id   AF-A0A9N9KHV8-F1
#
_cell.length_a   1.000
_cell.length_b   1.000
_cell.length_c   1.000
_cell.angle_alpha   90.00
_cell.angle_beta   90.00
_cell.angle_gamma   90.00
#
_symmetry.space_group_name_H-M   'P 1'
#
loop_
_entity.id
_entity.type
_entity.pdbx_description
1 polymer ?
#
loop_
_entity_poly.entity_id
_entity_poly.type
_entity_poly.pdbx_seq_one_letter_code
_entity_poly.pdbx_strand_id
1 'polypeptide(L)'
;IGNGINTSKLHMIPLPEHMKVGPDIRSLIDVIYPNIQLGILNDEYLKDRMILSARNDDVHNINCAVLDMFPGEKCTYLNTDSAIIEDGADNNNVYPIEYLNTLNPSGMPPSKLALKIGCPIILLRNLAPYQGLCNSSRLVVSRLTDHVIEARILSGNYAGKLVFIPCITLTPSTANLPFVFKRRQFSICIAFAITINKSQGQSLKHVGLDL
;
A
#
# COMPACT_ATOMS: atom_id res chain seq x y z
N ILE A 1 23.80 12.49 11.42
CA ILE A 1 24.67 11.63 10.59
C ILE A 1 25.55 10.85 11.56
N GLY A 2 25.40 9.53 11.64
CA GLY A 2 26.06 8.69 12.65
C GLY A 2 27.52 8.43 12.29
N ASN A 3 28.42 8.50 13.27
CA ASN A 3 29.88 8.45 13.07
C ASN A 3 30.46 7.07 12.69
N GLY A 4 29.63 6.05 12.38
CA GLY A 4 30.10 4.78 11.81
C GLY A 4 31.05 3.94 12.68
N ILE A 5 31.19 4.23 13.97
CA ILE A 5 32.25 3.67 14.84
C ILE A 5 31.85 2.32 15.49
N ASN A 6 30.64 1.81 15.24
CA ASN A 6 30.08 0.62 15.89
C ASN A 6 29.90 -0.56 14.91
N THR A 7 31.00 -0.94 14.26
CA THR A 7 31.06 -2.14 13.42
C THR A 7 31.67 -3.29 14.20
N SER A 8 31.00 -4.43 14.23
CA SER A 8 31.57 -5.70 14.70
C SER A 8 32.77 -6.11 13.83
N LYS A 9 33.53 -7.14 14.25
CA LYS A 9 34.62 -7.73 13.45
C LYS A 9 34.21 -8.12 12.02
N LEU A 10 32.91 -8.30 11.77
CA LEU A 10 32.31 -8.63 10.46
C LEU A 10 31.72 -7.42 9.72
N HIS A 11 32.02 -6.19 10.13
CA HIS A 11 31.42 -4.96 9.57
C HIS A 11 29.89 -4.86 9.75
N MET A 12 29.31 -5.68 10.63
CA MET A 12 27.88 -5.62 10.97
C MET A 12 27.63 -4.66 12.13
N ILE A 13 26.54 -3.91 12.06
CA ILE A 13 26.06 -3.04 13.14
C ILE A 13 25.09 -3.87 14.01
N PRO A 14 25.42 -4.20 15.27
CA PRO A 14 24.51 -4.92 16.14
C PRO A 14 23.33 -4.03 16.54
N LEU A 15 22.10 -4.50 16.33
CA LEU A 15 20.91 -3.84 16.84
C LEU A 15 20.80 -4.05 18.36
N PRO A 16 20.49 -3.01 19.17
CA PRO A 16 20.21 -3.16 20.59
C PRO A 16 19.07 -4.15 20.84
N GLU A 17 19.17 -4.99 21.88
CA GLU A 17 18.14 -6.00 22.18
C GLU A 17 16.73 -5.42 22.37
N HIS A 18 16.62 -4.23 22.95
CA HIS A 18 15.33 -3.55 23.13
C HIS A 18 14.67 -3.05 21.82
N MET A 19 15.42 -3.04 20.71
CA MET A 19 14.90 -2.73 19.37
C MET A 19 14.50 -3.99 18.61
N LYS A 20 14.84 -5.18 19.12
CA LYS A 20 14.47 -6.45 18.49
C LYS A 20 13.11 -6.88 19.01
N VAL A 21 12.26 -7.25 18.07
CA VAL A 21 11.01 -7.95 18.34
C VAL A 21 11.22 -9.42 17.97
N GLY A 22 10.36 -10.32 18.44
CA GLY A 22 10.45 -11.77 18.20
C GLY A 22 10.74 -12.16 16.74
N PRO A 23 11.13 -13.42 16.48
CA PRO A 23 11.73 -13.83 15.21
C PRO A 23 10.76 -13.82 14.01
N ASP A 24 9.47 -13.57 14.24
CA ASP A 24 8.41 -13.69 13.25
C ASP A 24 7.66 -12.36 13.05
N ILE A 25 7.07 -12.22 11.86
CA ILE A 25 6.34 -11.01 11.48
C ILE A 25 5.11 -10.76 12.35
N ARG A 26 4.51 -11.80 12.93
CA ARG A 26 3.32 -11.65 13.77
C ARG A 26 3.69 -10.95 15.08
N SER A 27 4.83 -11.27 15.68
CA SER A 27 5.38 -10.53 16.81
C SER A 27 5.56 -9.04 16.48
N LEU A 28 6.05 -8.70 15.30
CA LEU A 28 6.19 -7.30 14.86
C LEU A 28 4.82 -6.62 14.70
N ILE A 29 3.85 -7.29 14.08
CA ILE A 29 2.49 -6.80 13.91
C ILE A 29 1.85 -6.50 15.26
N ASP A 30 1.95 -7.42 16.23
CA ASP A 30 1.31 -7.26 17.54
C ASP A 30 1.92 -6.10 18.35
N VAL A 31 3.21 -5.81 18.17
CA VAL A 31 3.89 -4.65 18.79
C VAL A 31 3.47 -3.33 18.15
N ILE A 32 3.43 -3.27 16.82
CA ILE A 32 3.12 -2.03 16.10
C ILE A 32 1.62 -1.73 16.11
N TYR A 33 0.79 -2.77 15.97
CA TYR A 33 -0.66 -2.70 15.92
C TYR A 33 -1.32 -3.50 17.06
N PRO A 34 -1.09 -3.10 18.32
CA PRO A 34 -1.69 -3.77 19.46
C PRO A 34 -3.21 -3.67 19.38
N ASN A 35 -3.89 -4.79 19.62
CA ASN A 35 -5.36 -4.87 19.64
C ASN A 35 -6.06 -4.53 18.31
N ILE A 36 -5.38 -4.68 17.17
CA ILE A 36 -5.95 -4.36 15.85
C ILE A 36 -7.26 -5.09 15.55
N GLN A 37 -7.43 -6.30 16.09
CA GLN A 37 -8.64 -7.12 15.99
C GLN A 37 -9.88 -6.53 16.68
N LEU A 38 -9.71 -5.59 17.62
CA LEU A 38 -10.84 -5.00 18.35
C LEU A 38 -11.61 -3.97 17.51
N GLY A 39 -10.97 -3.37 16.49
CA GLY A 39 -11.64 -2.48 15.54
C GLY A 39 -12.02 -1.09 16.04
N ILE A 40 -11.85 -0.83 17.33
CA ILE A 40 -12.04 0.50 17.94
C ILE A 40 -10.75 1.30 17.76
N LEU A 41 -10.41 1.60 16.51
CA LEU A 41 -9.19 2.31 16.15
C LEU A 41 -9.56 3.73 15.70
N ASN A 42 -9.00 4.73 16.37
CA ASN A 42 -9.14 6.12 15.95
C ASN A 42 -8.09 6.46 14.89
N ASP A 43 -8.24 7.64 14.28
CA ASP A 43 -7.33 8.09 13.23
C ASP A 43 -5.90 8.25 13.72
N GLU A 44 -5.72 8.72 14.95
CA GLU A 44 -4.39 8.90 15.54
C GLU A 44 -3.64 7.58 15.63
N TYR A 45 -4.33 6.50 16.02
CA TYR A 45 -3.77 5.16 16.06
C TYR A 45 -3.25 4.74 14.68
N LEU A 46 -4.06 4.86 13.62
CA LEU A 46 -3.66 4.44 12.28
C LEU A 46 -2.61 5.38 11.65
N LYS A 47 -2.69 6.68 11.95
CA LYS A 47 -1.77 7.70 11.48
C LYS A 47 -0.35 7.49 12.00
N ASP A 48 -0.21 7.21 13.29
CA ASP A 48 1.08 7.24 13.97
C ASP A 48 1.86 5.93 13.85
N ARG A 49 1.26 4.88 13.29
CA ARG A 49 1.79 3.52 13.22
C ARG A 49 2.02 3.07 11.78
N MET A 50 3.16 2.41 11.53
CA MET A 50 3.45 1.76 10.26
C MET A 50 4.57 0.71 10.37
N ILE A 51 4.47 -0.35 9.58
CA ILE A 51 5.58 -1.29 9.36
C ILE A 51 6.28 -0.89 8.05
N LEU A 52 7.60 -0.92 8.05
CA LEU A 52 8.42 -0.66 6.87
C LEU A 52 9.18 -1.92 6.50
N SER A 53 9.20 -2.24 5.21
CA SER A 53 10.02 -3.32 4.66
C SER A 53 10.77 -2.84 3.41
N ALA A 54 11.81 -3.56 3.01
CA ALA A 54 12.61 -3.20 1.84
C ALA A 54 11.88 -3.50 0.52
N ARG A 55 11.14 -4.62 0.43
CA ARG A 55 10.56 -5.11 -0.83
C ARG A 55 9.04 -4.93 -0.87
N ASN A 56 8.50 -4.71 -2.07
CA ASN A 56 7.05 -4.59 -2.25
C ASN A 56 6.32 -5.91 -1.94
N ASP A 57 6.94 -7.07 -2.18
CA ASP A 57 6.35 -8.38 -1.89
C ASP A 57 6.16 -8.59 -0.39
N ASP A 58 7.16 -8.22 0.41
CA ASP A 58 7.10 -8.30 1.87
C ASP A 58 6.03 -7.34 2.41
N VAL A 59 5.99 -6.10 1.90
CA VAL A 59 4.92 -5.13 2.20
C VAL A 59 3.54 -5.69 1.85
N HIS A 60 3.39 -6.38 0.73
CA HIS A 60 2.13 -7.00 0.33
C HIS A 60 1.71 -8.09 1.34
N ASN A 61 2.63 -9.00 1.67
CA ASN A 61 2.38 -10.09 2.62
C ASN A 61 1.99 -9.56 4.01
N ILE A 62 2.70 -8.54 4.52
CA ILE A 62 2.40 -7.90 5.79
C ILE A 62 1.01 -7.24 5.75
N ASN A 63 0.72 -6.47 4.71
CA ASN A 63 -0.59 -5.83 4.56
C ASN A 63 -1.72 -6.86 4.50
N CYS A 64 -1.54 -7.99 3.81
CA CYS A 64 -2.51 -9.09 3.79
C CYS A 64 -2.71 -9.69 5.19
N ALA A 65 -1.63 -10.02 5.89
CA ALA A 65 -1.70 -10.59 7.23
C ALA A 65 -2.41 -9.66 8.23
N VAL A 66 -2.07 -8.36 8.19
CA VAL A 66 -2.72 -7.36 9.06
C VAL A 66 -4.19 -7.16 8.68
N LEU A 67 -4.53 -7.10 7.39
CA LEU A 67 -5.92 -6.97 6.95
C LEU A 67 -6.76 -8.19 7.36
N ASP A 68 -6.18 -9.39 7.36
CA ASP A 68 -6.88 -10.61 7.80
C ASP A 68 -7.25 -10.55 9.28
N MET A 69 -6.37 -9.98 10.11
CA MET A 69 -6.63 -9.73 11.53
C MET A 69 -7.58 -8.56 11.78
N PHE A 70 -7.62 -7.58 10.88
CA PHE A 70 -8.45 -6.39 11.00
C PHE A 70 -9.94 -6.77 10.99
N PRO A 71 -10.80 -6.23 11.87
CA PRO A 71 -12.20 -6.63 11.90
C PRO A 71 -13.00 -6.06 10.73
N GLY A 72 -14.19 -6.62 10.53
CA GLY A 72 -15.10 -6.23 9.46
C GLY A 72 -15.02 -7.11 8.22
N GLU A 73 -15.98 -6.90 7.33
CA GLU A 73 -16.14 -7.70 6.12
C GLU A 73 -15.12 -7.29 5.05
N LYS A 74 -14.46 -8.30 4.46
CA LYS A 74 -13.49 -8.11 3.38
C LYS A 74 -14.23 -7.93 2.05
N CYS A 75 -14.14 -6.75 1.47
CA CYS A 75 -14.53 -6.49 0.08
C CYS A 75 -13.31 -6.63 -0.82
N THR A 76 -13.45 -7.28 -1.98
CA THR A 76 -12.36 -7.46 -2.93
C THR A 76 -12.72 -6.88 -4.28
N TYR A 77 -11.92 -5.93 -4.76
CA TYR A 77 -12.00 -5.40 -6.11
C TYR A 77 -11.01 -6.14 -7.01
N LEU A 78 -11.54 -6.72 -8.08
CA LEU A 78 -10.73 -7.30 -9.15
C LEU A 78 -10.45 -6.22 -10.20
N ASN A 79 -9.24 -6.21 -10.72
CA ASN A 79 -8.85 -5.36 -11.83
C ASN A 79 -9.59 -5.73 -13.13
N THR A 80 -9.56 -4.81 -14.08
CA THR A 80 -9.77 -5.13 -15.50
C THR A 80 -8.51 -4.75 -16.25
N ASP A 81 -7.72 -5.75 -16.61
CA ASP A 81 -6.48 -5.58 -17.36
C ASP A 81 -6.73 -5.74 -18.86
N SER A 82 -6.05 -4.93 -19.67
CA SER A 82 -6.06 -5.05 -21.13
C SER A 82 -4.71 -4.71 -21.74
N ALA A 83 -4.45 -5.28 -22.91
CA ALA A 83 -3.27 -5.01 -23.72
C ALA A 83 -3.73 -4.45 -25.07
N ILE A 84 -3.08 -3.38 -25.52
CA ILE A 84 -3.30 -2.80 -26.85
C ILE A 84 -1.98 -2.89 -27.63
N ILE A 85 -2.01 -3.49 -28.81
CA ILE A 85 -0.91 -3.50 -29.78
C ILE A 85 -1.27 -2.45 -30.84
N GLU A 86 -0.35 -1.57 -31.22
CA GLU A 86 -0.61 -0.58 -32.28
C GLU A 86 -0.62 -1.23 -33.69
N ASP A 87 -1.58 -0.79 -34.50
CA ASP A 87 -1.93 -1.04 -35.91
C ASP A 87 -1.56 -2.36 -36.61
N GLY A 88 -2.61 -3.13 -36.95
CA GLY A 88 -2.64 -4.05 -38.11
C GLY A 88 -2.91 -5.53 -37.80
N ALA A 89 -2.92 -5.95 -36.54
CA ALA A 89 -3.21 -7.33 -36.13
C ALA A 89 -4.53 -7.40 -35.35
N ASP A 90 -5.30 -8.45 -35.56
CA ASP A 90 -6.59 -8.71 -34.90
C ASP A 90 -6.52 -8.39 -33.39
N ASN A 91 -7.34 -7.45 -32.95
CA ASN A 91 -7.41 -6.92 -31.58
C ASN A 91 -7.97 -7.92 -30.55
N ASN A 92 -8.02 -9.20 -30.88
CA ASN A 92 -8.51 -10.26 -30.00
C ASN A 92 -7.35 -10.97 -29.30
N ASN A 93 -7.17 -10.70 -28.00
CA ASN A 93 -6.61 -11.67 -27.05
C ASN A 93 -5.19 -12.21 -27.33
N VAL A 94 -4.25 -11.39 -27.79
CA VAL A 94 -2.85 -11.87 -27.97
C VAL A 94 -2.19 -12.28 -26.64
N TYR A 95 -2.63 -11.72 -25.51
CA TYR A 95 -2.09 -12.04 -24.18
C TYR A 95 -3.20 -12.58 -23.26
N PRO A 96 -3.01 -13.76 -22.63
CA PRO A 96 -3.95 -14.29 -21.64
C PRO A 96 -4.15 -13.32 -20.47
N ILE A 97 -5.39 -13.21 -19.97
CA ILE A 97 -5.70 -12.33 -18.82
C ILE A 97 -4.95 -12.76 -17.57
N GLU A 98 -4.67 -14.07 -17.42
CA GLU A 98 -3.86 -14.63 -16.35
C GLU A 98 -2.44 -14.06 -16.39
N TYR A 99 -1.83 -13.96 -17.58
CA TYR A 99 -0.52 -13.34 -17.75
C TYR A 99 -0.58 -11.85 -17.40
N LEU A 100 -1.57 -11.12 -17.90
CA LEU A 100 -1.74 -9.70 -17.59
C LEU A 100 -1.89 -9.43 -16.09
N ASN A 101 -2.64 -10.28 -15.38
CA ASN A 101 -2.84 -10.17 -13.93
C ASN A 101 -1.58 -10.43 -13.10
N THR A 102 -0.56 -11.11 -13.68
CA THR A 102 0.76 -11.27 -13.03
C THR A 102 1.65 -10.03 -13.15
N LEU A 103 1.34 -9.12 -14.07
CA LEU A 103 2.12 -7.88 -14.24
C LEU A 103 1.85 -6.93 -13.07
N ASN A 104 2.91 -6.62 -12.32
CA ASN A 104 2.89 -5.63 -11.23
C ASN A 104 3.99 -4.58 -11.41
N PRO A 105 3.95 -3.80 -12.51
CA PRO A 105 4.92 -2.73 -12.71
C PRO A 105 4.79 -1.66 -11.63
N SER A 106 5.90 -0.99 -11.31
CA SER A 106 5.96 0.00 -10.25
C SER A 106 4.93 1.11 -10.44
N GLY A 107 4.24 1.49 -9.35
CA GLY A 107 3.22 2.53 -9.36
C GLY A 107 1.83 2.09 -9.83
N MET A 108 1.66 0.84 -10.29
CA MET A 108 0.34 0.28 -10.58
C MET A 108 -0.32 -0.27 -9.31
N PRO A 109 -1.66 -0.16 -9.19
CA PRO A 109 -2.41 -0.82 -8.13
C PRO A 109 -2.35 -2.34 -8.29
N PRO A 110 -2.52 -3.07 -7.18
CA PRO A 110 -2.53 -4.53 -7.22
C PRO A 110 -3.68 -5.04 -8.09
N SER A 111 -3.47 -6.18 -8.75
CA SER A 111 -4.52 -6.84 -9.55
C SER A 111 -5.74 -7.20 -8.70
N LYS A 112 -5.50 -7.68 -7.48
CA LYS A 112 -6.50 -7.93 -6.46
C LYS A 112 -6.35 -6.92 -5.32
N LEU A 113 -7.37 -6.08 -5.13
CA LEU A 113 -7.40 -5.09 -4.05
C LEU A 113 -8.45 -5.50 -3.02
N ALA A 114 -7.99 -6.14 -1.93
CA ALA A 114 -8.84 -6.46 -0.79
C ALA A 114 -8.83 -5.31 0.23
N LEU A 115 -10.00 -4.92 0.72
CA LEU A 115 -10.19 -3.82 1.67
C LEU A 115 -11.23 -4.18 2.73
N LYS A 116 -11.17 -3.48 3.87
CA LYS A 116 -12.19 -3.50 4.93
C LYS A 116 -12.52 -2.06 5.29
N ILE A 117 -13.75 -1.78 5.70
CA ILE A 117 -14.10 -0.44 6.23
C ILE A 117 -13.23 -0.16 7.46
N GLY A 118 -12.67 1.05 7.53
CA GLY A 118 -11.75 1.46 8.60
C GLY A 118 -10.28 1.16 8.36
N CYS A 119 -9.91 0.37 7.33
CA CYS A 119 -8.49 0.11 7.09
C CYS A 119 -7.77 1.33 6.49
N PRO A 120 -6.48 1.54 6.81
CA PRO A 120 -5.68 2.57 6.20
C PRO A 120 -5.30 2.18 4.77
N ILE A 121 -5.38 3.14 3.87
CA ILE A 121 -4.95 3.03 2.47
C ILE A 121 -4.01 4.19 2.13
N ILE A 122 -3.29 4.05 1.03
CA ILE A 122 -2.40 5.08 0.51
C ILE A 122 -2.66 5.27 -0.99
N LEU A 123 -2.68 6.52 -1.45
CA LEU A 123 -2.79 6.84 -2.87
C LEU A 123 -1.49 6.51 -3.60
N LEU A 124 -1.63 5.92 -4.79
CA LEU A 124 -0.51 5.56 -5.65
C LEU A 124 -0.18 6.62 -6.71
N ARG A 125 -1.04 7.63 -6.86
CA ARG A 125 -0.83 8.76 -7.75
C ARG A 125 -1.62 9.99 -7.31
N ASN A 126 -1.25 11.13 -7.89
CA ASN A 126 -2.03 12.36 -7.76
C ASN A 126 -3.38 12.22 -8.46
N LEU A 127 -4.47 12.51 -7.74
CA LEU A 127 -5.83 12.57 -8.30
C LEU A 127 -6.36 14.00 -8.30
N ALA A 128 -6.25 14.68 -7.16
CA ALA A 128 -6.63 16.07 -6.99
C ALA A 128 -5.74 16.72 -5.90
N PRO A 129 -4.49 17.11 -6.24
CA PRO A 129 -3.55 17.66 -5.26
C PRO A 129 -4.08 18.88 -4.50
N TYR A 130 -4.84 19.73 -5.19
CA TYR A 130 -5.50 20.90 -4.62
C TYR A 130 -6.59 20.56 -3.59
N GLN A 131 -6.97 19.29 -3.46
CA GLN A 131 -7.90 18.78 -2.45
C GLN A 131 -7.24 17.86 -1.42
N GLY A 132 -5.91 17.70 -1.46
CA GLY A 132 -5.13 16.81 -0.59
C GLY A 132 -4.96 15.38 -1.12
N LEU A 133 -5.48 15.07 -2.32
CA LEU A 133 -5.36 13.75 -2.96
C LEU A 133 -4.08 13.65 -3.79
N CYS A 134 -2.95 13.64 -3.08
CA CYS A 134 -1.61 13.49 -3.63
C CYS A 134 -1.14 12.03 -3.58
N ASN A 135 -0.14 11.69 -4.39
CA ASN A 135 0.60 10.44 -4.25
C ASN A 135 1.13 10.30 -2.82
N SER A 136 1.10 9.10 -2.29
CA SER A 136 1.48 8.76 -0.92
C SER A 136 0.61 9.37 0.20
N SER A 137 -0.48 10.08 -0.11
CA SER A 137 -1.43 10.51 0.92
C SER A 137 -2.10 9.29 1.56
N ARG A 138 -2.00 9.17 2.89
CA ARG A 138 -2.67 8.13 3.68
C ARG A 138 -4.10 8.54 4.02
N LEU A 139 -5.02 7.60 3.87
CA LEU A 139 -6.46 7.76 4.09
C LEU A 139 -7.00 6.59 4.90
N VAL A 140 -8.20 6.73 5.46
CA VAL A 140 -8.96 5.62 6.07
C VAL A 140 -10.24 5.39 5.28
N VAL A 141 -10.50 4.14 4.91
CA VAL A 141 -11.73 3.75 4.21
C VAL A 141 -12.94 4.03 5.11
N SER A 142 -13.89 4.82 4.63
CA SER A 142 -15.16 5.09 5.32
C SER A 142 -16.32 4.30 4.70
N ARG A 143 -16.33 4.14 3.37
CA ARG A 143 -17.34 3.34 2.66
C ARG A 143 -16.78 2.72 1.39
N LEU A 144 -17.21 1.50 1.11
CA LEU A 144 -16.84 0.72 -0.07
C LEU A 144 -18.07 0.59 -0.98
N THR A 145 -17.93 1.00 -2.24
CA THR A 145 -18.95 0.81 -3.29
C THR A 145 -18.27 0.36 -4.57
N ASP A 146 -19.03 -0.06 -5.59
CA ASP A 146 -18.49 -0.70 -6.79
C ASP A 146 -17.60 0.22 -7.64
N HIS A 147 -17.85 1.53 -7.63
CA HIS A 147 -17.20 2.48 -8.54
C HIS A 147 -16.46 3.63 -7.84
N VAL A 148 -16.78 3.87 -6.58
CA VAL A 148 -16.19 4.94 -5.77
C VAL A 148 -15.92 4.45 -4.36
N ILE A 149 -14.72 4.71 -3.85
CA ILE A 149 -14.41 4.50 -2.44
C ILE A 149 -14.49 5.84 -1.72
N GLU A 150 -15.24 5.88 -0.63
CA GLU A 150 -15.24 7.01 0.28
C GLU A 150 -14.14 6.79 1.31
N ALA A 151 -13.28 7.78 1.48
CA ALA A 151 -12.19 7.73 2.44
C ALA A 151 -12.03 9.08 3.14
N ARG A 152 -11.31 9.08 4.25
CA ARG A 152 -11.00 10.28 5.00
C ARG A 152 -9.49 10.46 5.09
N ILE A 153 -9.00 11.68 4.88
CA ILE A 153 -7.57 11.99 4.92
C ILE A 153 -7.05 11.91 6.36
N LEU A 154 -5.93 11.19 6.57
CA LEU A 154 -5.35 11.00 7.92
C LEU A 154 -4.46 12.16 8.40
N SER A 155 -3.75 12.81 7.48
CA SER A 155 -2.64 13.72 7.81
C SER A 155 -2.56 14.95 6.92
N GLY A 156 -1.81 15.96 7.38
CA GLY A 156 -1.56 17.20 6.66
C GLY A 156 -2.71 18.21 6.76
N ASN A 157 -2.66 19.25 5.93
CA ASN A 157 -3.60 20.37 5.96
C ASN A 157 -5.05 19.99 5.63
N TYR A 158 -5.27 18.79 5.11
CA TYR A 158 -6.59 18.27 4.76
C TYR A 158 -7.04 17.13 5.67
N ALA A 159 -6.36 16.89 6.81
CA ALA A 159 -6.74 15.83 7.75
C ALA A 159 -8.21 15.95 8.18
N GLY A 160 -8.90 14.82 8.28
CA GLY A 160 -10.31 14.74 8.63
C GLY A 160 -11.27 14.98 7.45
N LYS A 161 -10.81 15.49 6.31
CA LYS A 161 -11.65 15.71 5.14
C LYS A 161 -12.08 14.39 4.48
N LEU A 162 -13.37 14.23 4.25
CA LEU A 162 -13.94 13.15 3.44
C LEU A 162 -13.72 13.41 1.94
N VAL A 163 -13.37 12.35 1.23
CA VAL A 163 -12.96 12.37 -0.18
C VAL A 163 -13.46 11.12 -0.89
N PHE A 164 -13.59 11.22 -2.21
CA PHE A 164 -14.05 10.13 -3.07
C PHE A 164 -12.93 9.71 -4.03
N ILE A 165 -12.64 8.43 -4.06
CA ILE A 165 -11.61 7.82 -4.90
C ILE A 165 -12.30 7.05 -6.01
N PRO A 166 -12.26 7.52 -7.26
CA PRO A 166 -12.85 6.80 -8.38
C PRO A 166 -11.97 5.65 -8.84
N CYS A 167 -12.60 4.61 -9.41
CA CYS A 167 -11.90 3.60 -10.19
C CYS A 167 -11.48 4.18 -11.55
N ILE A 168 -10.18 4.13 -11.87
CA ILE A 168 -9.62 4.77 -13.07
C ILE A 168 -8.80 3.79 -13.89
N THR A 169 -8.67 4.05 -15.19
CA THR A 169 -7.75 3.30 -16.07
C THR A 169 -6.35 3.89 -15.97
N LEU A 170 -5.37 3.02 -15.77
CA LEU A 170 -3.97 3.34 -15.54
C LEU A 170 -3.11 2.65 -16.60
N THR A 171 -2.07 3.34 -17.03
CA THR A 171 -1.01 2.79 -17.89
C THR A 171 0.30 2.91 -17.12
N PRO A 172 1.13 1.85 -17.04
CA PRO A 172 2.39 1.91 -16.32
C PRO A 172 3.33 2.91 -17.00
N SER A 173 4.05 3.71 -16.20
CA SER A 173 4.96 4.73 -16.73
C SER A 173 6.27 4.18 -17.28
N THR A 174 6.69 3.00 -16.85
CA THR A 174 8.04 2.44 -17.11
C THR A 174 7.99 0.94 -17.37
N ALA A 175 7.08 0.47 -18.21
CA ALA A 175 7.02 -0.93 -18.59
C ALA A 175 7.57 -1.09 -20.02
N ASN A 176 8.71 -1.78 -20.17
CA ASN A 176 9.23 -2.22 -21.46
C ASN A 176 8.44 -3.45 -21.92
N LEU A 177 7.14 -3.26 -22.14
CA LEU A 177 6.25 -4.30 -22.66
C LEU A 177 6.12 -4.13 -24.17
N PRO A 178 5.99 -5.23 -24.93
CA PRO A 178 5.74 -5.17 -26.38
C PRO A 178 4.32 -4.69 -26.73
N PHE A 179 3.57 -4.16 -25.75
CA PHE A 179 2.20 -3.67 -25.88
C PHE A 179 1.93 -2.58 -24.84
N VAL A 180 0.89 -1.79 -25.08
CA VAL A 180 0.38 -0.82 -24.11
C VAL A 180 -0.50 -1.54 -23.09
N PHE A 181 0.04 -1.73 -21.89
CA PHE A 181 -0.70 -2.30 -20.78
C PHE A 181 -1.63 -1.27 -20.12
N LYS A 182 -2.90 -1.64 -19.92
CA LYS A 182 -3.88 -0.83 -19.19
C LYS A 182 -4.49 -1.65 -18.05
N ARG A 183 -4.65 -1.03 -16.88
CA ARG A 183 -5.36 -1.59 -15.72
C ARG A 183 -6.42 -0.62 -15.24
N ARG A 184 -7.68 -1.05 -15.22
CA ARG A 184 -8.76 -0.31 -14.57
C ARG A 184 -8.88 -0.77 -13.12
N GLN A 185 -8.57 0.12 -12.18
CA GLN A 185 -8.61 -0.15 -10.74
C GLN A 185 -8.58 1.16 -9.94
N PHE A 186 -8.95 1.13 -8.65
CA PHE A 186 -8.67 2.22 -7.73
C PHE A 186 -7.17 2.41 -7.56
N SER A 187 -6.67 3.65 -7.70
CA SER A 187 -5.25 3.95 -7.58
C SER A 187 -4.78 4.04 -6.13
N ILE A 188 -4.99 2.97 -5.36
CA ILE A 188 -4.69 2.86 -3.94
C ILE A 188 -4.10 1.48 -3.61
N CYS A 189 -3.44 1.37 -2.46
CA CYS A 189 -3.15 0.10 -1.80
C CYS A 189 -3.36 0.22 -0.29
N ILE A 190 -3.41 -0.92 0.41
CA ILE A 190 -3.44 -0.95 1.89
C ILE A 190 -2.15 -0.33 2.43
N ALA A 191 -2.23 0.33 3.58
CA ALA A 191 -1.14 1.09 4.19
C ALA A 191 -0.94 0.78 5.68
N PHE A 192 -0.96 -0.50 6.07
CA PHE A 192 -0.41 -0.96 7.35
C PHE A 192 1.10 -1.12 7.27
N ALA A 193 1.59 -1.52 6.10
CA ALA A 193 2.99 -1.53 5.75
C ALA A 193 3.23 -0.77 4.44
N ILE A 194 4.39 -0.14 4.32
CA ILE A 194 4.89 0.44 3.06
C ILE A 194 6.38 0.15 2.91
N THR A 195 6.93 0.41 1.72
CA THR A 195 8.38 0.27 1.55
C THR A 195 9.14 1.39 2.24
N ILE A 196 10.35 1.13 2.71
CA ILE A 196 11.24 2.15 3.28
C ILE A 196 11.37 3.35 2.33
N ASN A 197 11.54 3.09 1.03
CA ASN A 197 11.61 4.14 0.00
C ASN A 197 10.34 5.01 -0.06
N LYS A 198 9.14 4.45 0.13
CA LYS A 198 7.88 5.20 0.15
C LYS A 198 7.61 5.94 1.47
N SER A 199 8.34 5.60 2.53
CA SER A 199 8.18 6.25 3.84
C SER A 199 8.91 7.58 3.95
N GLN A 200 9.79 7.92 2.99
CA GLN A 200 10.54 9.16 3.00
C GLN A 200 9.59 10.37 3.03
N GLY A 201 9.78 11.26 4.02
CA GLY A 201 8.95 12.44 4.22
C GLY A 201 7.67 12.21 5.02
N GLN A 202 7.41 10.99 5.51
CA GLN A 202 6.33 10.73 6.45
C GLN A 202 6.79 10.89 7.90
N SER A 203 5.91 11.42 8.75
CA SER A 203 6.11 11.50 10.21
C SER A 203 5.29 10.43 10.90
N LEU A 204 5.96 9.55 11.66
CA LEU A 204 5.38 8.39 12.34
C LEU A 204 5.93 8.32 13.77
N LYS A 205 5.14 7.85 14.73
CA LYS A 205 5.57 7.70 16.13
C LYS A 205 5.99 6.27 16.46
N HIS A 206 5.34 5.28 15.84
CA HIS A 206 5.60 3.86 16.07
C HIS A 206 5.93 3.20 14.74
N VAL A 207 7.18 2.81 14.57
CA VAL A 207 7.68 2.22 13.32
C VAL A 207 8.24 0.84 13.59
N GLY A 208 7.71 -0.16 12.90
CA GLY A 208 8.32 -1.50 12.84
C GLY A 208 9.20 -1.60 11.61
N LEU A 209 10.38 -2.21 11.73
CA LEU A 209 11.26 -2.50 10.60
C LEU A 209 11.31 -4.00 10.38
N ASP A 210 10.95 -4.42 9.17
CA ASP A 210 11.15 -5.75 8.63
C ASP A 210 12.38 -5.69 7.72
N LEU A 211 13.48 -6.32 8.15
CA LEU A 211 14.84 -6.16 7.60
C LEU A 211 15.35 -7.44 6.93
#